data_AF-A0A9P7E4J7-F1
#
_entry.id   AF-A0A9P7E4J7-F1
#
_cell.length_a   1.000
_cell.length_b   1.000
_cell.length_c   1.000
_cell.angle_alpha   90.00
_cell.angle_beta   90.00
_cell.angle_gamma   90.00
#
_symmetry.space_group_name_H-M   'P 1'
#
loop_
_entity.id
_entity.type
_entity.pdbx_description
1 polymer ?
#
loop_
_entity_poly.entity_id
_entity_poly.type
_entity_poly.pdbx_seq_one_letter_code
_entity_poly.pdbx_strand_id
1 'polypeptide(L)'
;METDSLNGVSRVQHHPEFYLPGGNITFLVENTLFRVHRFFFERESQVFIRKLAQAPQDGTSDDSAFRVEDVTSDDFATLLWVWYSPMYRLDRKLSDNWLVILELSTRWQFLEMRKLAVEQLQNLKMDPVEKIAIYNKYEIDKSLLLPEYKHLCTREGQMSIEEGEKVGLLTVLAIHQAREHAMKSAAANERRSLNHADVDDEELEQIVKDAFDLNQNPTTGSRRDADIQAPTNYQGAQVQGQSNAAPIIDTPQPDASRTTDRSGPGSVSRVFHQREGII
;
A
#
# COMPACT_ATOMS: atom_id res chain seq x y z
N MET A 1 -49.22 -15.36 -21.37
CA MET A 1 -48.46 -14.16 -20.96
C MET A 1 -48.66 -14.03 -19.47
N GLU A 2 -47.74 -14.57 -18.69
CA GLU A 2 -47.58 -14.22 -17.28
C GLU A 2 -46.08 -14.05 -17.08
N THR A 3 -45.69 -12.79 -16.92
CA THR A 3 -44.34 -12.33 -16.64
C THR A 3 -44.05 -12.58 -15.18
N ASP A 4 -43.33 -13.65 -14.86
CA ASP A 4 -42.78 -13.86 -13.53
C ASP A 4 -41.50 -13.02 -13.42
N SER A 5 -41.66 -11.81 -12.89
CA SER A 5 -40.60 -10.84 -12.64
C SER A 5 -40.61 -10.51 -11.15
N LEU A 6 -39.94 -11.31 -10.33
CA LEU A 6 -39.71 -10.99 -8.92
C LEU A 6 -38.33 -11.49 -8.43
N ASN A 7 -37.46 -10.52 -8.15
CA ASN A 7 -36.41 -10.52 -7.12
C ASN A 7 -35.39 -11.67 -7.08
N GLY A 8 -34.30 -11.51 -7.82
CA GLY A 8 -33.01 -12.12 -7.46
C GLY A 8 -32.45 -11.42 -6.22
N VAL A 9 -32.89 -11.81 -5.01
CA VAL A 9 -32.20 -11.43 -3.77
C VAL A 9 -30.91 -12.26 -3.73
N SER A 10 -29.82 -11.67 -4.20
CA SER A 10 -28.49 -12.26 -4.07
C SER A 10 -28.24 -12.62 -2.61
N ARG A 11 -28.14 -13.92 -2.31
CA ARG A 11 -27.93 -14.41 -0.96
C ARG A 11 -26.56 -13.96 -0.48
N VAL A 12 -26.52 -13.36 0.72
CA VAL A 12 -25.26 -13.01 1.36
C VAL A 12 -24.45 -14.28 1.63
N GLN A 13 -23.17 -14.27 1.26
CA GLN A 13 -22.26 -15.42 1.35
C GLN A 13 -20.97 -15.06 2.09
N HIS A 14 -20.28 -16.06 2.66
CA HIS A 14 -18.97 -15.87 3.28
C HIS A 14 -17.86 -15.97 2.23
N HIS A 15 -16.88 -15.07 2.28
CA HIS A 15 -15.72 -15.17 1.39
C HIS A 15 -14.92 -16.44 1.72
N PRO A 16 -14.57 -17.28 0.73
CA PRO A 16 -13.96 -18.59 0.98
C PRO A 16 -12.58 -18.51 1.65
N GLU A 17 -11.79 -17.46 1.36
CA GLU A 17 -10.42 -17.31 1.88
C GLU A 17 -10.32 -16.28 3.02
N PHE A 18 -11.27 -15.34 3.12
CA PHE A 18 -11.15 -14.15 3.98
C PHE A 18 -12.31 -14.01 4.96
N TYR A 19 -12.93 -15.14 5.29
CA TYR A 19 -13.82 -15.28 6.44
C TYR A 19 -13.11 -16.06 7.54
N LEU A 20 -12.29 -15.35 8.31
CA LEU A 20 -11.33 -15.94 9.25
C LEU A 20 -11.97 -16.18 10.63
N PRO A 21 -11.85 -17.39 11.21
CA PRO A 21 -12.40 -17.69 12.54
C PRO A 21 -11.90 -16.76 13.65
N GLY A 22 -10.64 -16.29 13.54
CA GLY A 22 -10.02 -15.36 14.48
C GLY A 22 -10.29 -13.88 14.21
N GLY A 23 -11.00 -13.55 13.12
CA GLY A 23 -11.31 -12.16 12.79
C GLY A 23 -12.26 -11.53 13.82
N ASN A 24 -12.04 -10.24 14.09
CA ASN A 24 -12.77 -9.43 15.07
C ASN A 24 -13.49 -8.22 14.43
N ILE A 25 -13.57 -8.19 13.11
CA ILE A 25 -14.44 -7.30 12.35
C ILE A 25 -15.02 -8.04 11.14
N THR A 26 -16.32 -7.85 10.90
CA THR A 26 -17.02 -8.36 9.71
C THR A 26 -17.37 -7.21 8.78
N PHE A 27 -16.89 -7.26 7.54
CA PHE A 27 -17.26 -6.33 6.47
C PHE A 27 -18.27 -6.98 5.53
N LEU A 28 -19.22 -6.20 5.02
CA LEU A 28 -20.09 -6.58 3.91
C LEU A 28 -19.72 -5.75 2.68
N VAL A 29 -19.27 -6.43 1.63
CA VAL A 29 -18.94 -5.85 0.33
C VAL A 29 -19.83 -6.53 -0.70
N GLU A 30 -20.64 -5.76 -1.41
CA GLU A 30 -21.70 -6.27 -2.29
C GLU A 30 -22.59 -7.30 -1.55
N ASN A 31 -22.48 -8.58 -1.90
CA ASN A 31 -23.21 -9.70 -1.27
C ASN A 31 -22.27 -10.65 -0.49
N THR A 32 -21.03 -10.25 -0.24
CA THR A 32 -20.01 -11.10 0.35
C THR A 32 -19.52 -10.55 1.69
N LEU A 33 -19.54 -11.42 2.71
CA LEU A 33 -19.03 -11.14 4.05
C LEU A 33 -17.56 -11.54 4.15
N PHE A 34 -16.78 -10.62 4.70
CA PHE A 34 -15.37 -10.80 5.02
C PHE A 34 -15.21 -10.69 6.52
N ARG A 35 -14.57 -11.66 7.15
CA ARG A 35 -14.27 -11.63 8.59
C ARG A 35 -12.76 -11.61 8.77
N VAL A 36 -12.23 -10.48 9.21
CA VAL A 36 -10.79 -10.19 9.21
C VAL A 36 -10.38 -9.50 10.50
N HIS A 37 -9.11 -9.11 10.61
CA HIS A 37 -8.58 -8.47 11.81
C HIS A 37 -8.61 -6.95 11.67
N ARG A 38 -9.39 -6.30 12.54
CA ARG A 38 -9.59 -4.86 12.64
C ARG A 38 -8.27 -4.08 12.74
N PHE A 39 -7.29 -4.69 13.40
CA PHE A 39 -5.96 -4.12 13.61
C PHE A 39 -5.30 -3.61 12.33
N PHE A 40 -5.40 -4.33 11.20
CA PHE A 40 -4.76 -3.88 9.94
C PHE A 40 -5.37 -2.57 9.42
N PHE A 41 -6.69 -2.44 9.54
CA PHE A 41 -7.43 -1.25 9.11
C PHE A 41 -7.12 -0.04 9.98
N GLU A 42 -7.11 -0.22 11.31
CA GLU A 42 -6.84 0.85 12.25
C GLU A 42 -5.36 1.25 12.31
N ARG A 43 -4.43 0.30 12.10
CA ARG A 43 -3.00 0.61 12.08
C ARG A 43 -2.62 1.51 10.92
N GLU A 44 -3.18 1.24 9.73
CA GLU A 44 -2.65 1.79 8.48
C GLU A 44 -3.55 2.83 7.81
N SER A 45 -4.82 2.97 8.22
CA SER A 45 -5.76 3.92 7.62
C SER A 45 -6.43 4.82 8.65
N GLN A 46 -6.12 6.12 8.56
CA GLN A 46 -6.83 7.16 9.32
C GLN A 46 -8.30 7.28 8.94
N VAL A 47 -8.66 6.90 7.71
CA VAL A 47 -10.06 6.85 7.26
C VAL A 47 -10.81 5.77 8.01
N PHE A 48 -10.25 4.55 8.10
CA PHE A 48 -10.88 3.45 8.82
C PHE A 48 -10.88 3.65 10.33
N ILE A 49 -9.84 4.24 10.94
CA ILE A 49 -9.89 4.67 12.35
C ILE A 49 -11.14 5.52 12.60
N ARG A 50 -11.36 6.56 11.79
CA ARG A 50 -12.52 7.46 11.96
C ARG A 50 -13.84 6.75 11.70
N LYS A 51 -13.95 6.02 10.59
CA LYS A 51 -15.19 5.32 10.20
C LYS A 51 -15.62 4.30 11.26
N LEU A 52 -14.68 3.48 11.73
CA LEU A 52 -14.97 2.43 12.71
C LEU A 52 -15.18 2.97 14.13
N ALA A 53 -14.72 4.18 14.45
CA ALA A 53 -15.03 4.86 15.70
C ALA A 53 -16.45 5.47 15.70
N GLN A 54 -16.94 5.92 14.54
CA GLN A 54 -18.28 6.49 14.39
C GLN A 54 -19.40 5.44 14.44
N ALA A 55 -19.09 4.20 14.07
CA ALA A 55 -20.03 3.09 14.05
C ALA A 55 -19.50 1.89 14.87
N PRO A 56 -19.45 1.98 16.21
CA PRO A 56 -18.82 0.96 17.05
C PRO A 56 -19.60 -0.36 17.12
N GLN A 57 -20.89 -0.35 16.75
CA GLN A 57 -21.72 -1.55 16.71
C GLN A 57 -21.61 -2.28 15.36
N ASP A 58 -21.10 -1.61 14.33
CA ASP A 58 -20.94 -2.16 12.99
C ASP A 58 -19.70 -3.06 12.92
N GLY A 59 -19.84 -4.16 12.21
CA GLY A 59 -18.84 -5.20 12.03
C GLY A 59 -18.65 -6.14 13.22
N THR A 60 -19.52 -6.10 14.23
CA THR A 60 -19.45 -6.99 15.40
C THR A 60 -19.98 -8.40 15.15
N SER A 61 -20.82 -8.57 14.13
CA SER A 61 -21.40 -9.85 13.71
C SER A 61 -21.75 -9.84 12.22
N ASP A 62 -22.24 -10.96 11.69
CA ASP A 62 -22.74 -11.04 10.31
C ASP A 62 -23.99 -10.18 10.10
N ASP A 63 -24.88 -10.13 11.09
CA ASP A 63 -26.14 -9.36 11.03
C ASP A 63 -25.91 -7.84 11.16
N SER A 64 -24.79 -7.45 11.76
CA SER A 64 -24.36 -6.06 11.96
C SER A 64 -23.12 -5.72 11.14
N ALA A 65 -22.84 -6.40 10.03
CA ALA A 65 -21.60 -6.23 9.27
C ALA A 65 -21.37 -4.78 8.81
N PHE A 66 -20.11 -4.32 8.87
CA PHE A 66 -19.72 -2.99 8.42
C PHE A 66 -19.77 -2.93 6.89
N ARG A 67 -20.68 -2.14 6.34
CA ARG A 67 -20.86 -2.03 4.88
C ARG A 67 -19.75 -1.19 4.25
N VAL A 68 -19.15 -1.72 3.19
CA VAL A 68 -18.20 -0.98 2.35
C VAL A 68 -18.82 -0.84 0.97
N GLU A 69 -19.08 0.40 0.59
CA GLU A 69 -19.70 0.77 -0.69
C GLU A 69 -18.64 1.12 -1.73
N ASP A 70 -19.04 1.17 -3.00
CA ASP A 70 -18.20 1.56 -4.15
C ASP A 70 -16.91 0.72 -4.33
N VAL A 71 -16.99 -0.57 -4.00
CA VAL A 71 -15.92 -1.54 -4.22
C VAL A 71 -16.52 -2.92 -4.48
N THR A 72 -15.94 -3.67 -5.41
CA THR A 72 -16.36 -5.05 -5.69
C THR A 72 -15.82 -6.00 -4.63
N SER A 73 -16.44 -7.17 -4.46
CA SER A 73 -15.93 -8.18 -3.53
C SER A 73 -14.51 -8.64 -3.90
N ASP A 74 -14.22 -8.74 -5.20
CA ASP A 74 -12.93 -9.19 -5.72
C ASP A 74 -11.83 -8.15 -5.49
N ASP A 75 -12.14 -6.85 -5.65
CA ASP A 75 -11.19 -5.78 -5.38
C ASP A 75 -10.87 -5.68 -3.89
N PHE A 76 -11.88 -5.84 -3.03
CA PHE A 76 -11.66 -5.88 -1.58
C PHE A 76 -10.82 -7.10 -1.16
N ALA A 77 -11.09 -8.28 -1.74
CA ALA A 77 -10.28 -9.47 -1.55
C ALA A 77 -8.82 -9.24 -2.00
N THR A 78 -8.63 -8.53 -3.11
CA THR A 78 -7.31 -8.17 -3.64
C THR A 78 -6.54 -7.25 -2.70
N LEU A 79 -7.21 -6.31 -2.01
CA LEU A 79 -6.59 -5.52 -0.95
C LEU A 79 -6.16 -6.39 0.23
N LEU A 80 -7.05 -7.27 0.70
CA LEU A 80 -6.80 -8.15 1.85
C LEU A 80 -5.63 -9.11 1.61
N TRP A 81 -5.44 -9.55 0.37
CA TRP A 81 -4.33 -10.41 -0.04
C TRP A 81 -2.97 -9.87 0.40
N VAL A 82 -2.77 -8.54 0.43
CA VAL A 82 -1.51 -7.91 0.84
C VAL A 82 -1.12 -8.26 2.28
N TRP A 83 -2.09 -8.35 3.20
CA TRP A 83 -1.82 -8.69 4.61
C TRP A 83 -1.86 -10.19 4.88
N TYR A 84 -2.70 -10.93 4.16
CA TYR A 84 -3.04 -12.31 4.50
C TYR A 84 -2.41 -13.36 3.60
N SER A 85 -1.88 -13.01 2.43
CA SER A 85 -1.27 -14.01 1.56
C SER A 85 0.07 -14.46 2.11
N PRO A 86 0.26 -15.77 2.40
CA PRO A 86 1.59 -16.31 2.48
C PRO A 86 2.25 -16.18 1.11
N MET A 87 3.55 -15.90 1.09
CA MET A 87 4.40 -15.53 -0.06
C MET A 87 4.35 -16.49 -1.29
N TYR A 88 3.57 -17.58 -1.24
CA TYR A 88 3.57 -18.71 -2.18
C TYR A 88 2.49 -18.68 -3.27
N ARG A 89 1.59 -17.68 -3.29
CA ARG A 89 0.51 -17.57 -4.30
C ARG A 89 0.65 -16.28 -5.10
N LEU A 90 1.70 -16.20 -5.92
CA LEU A 90 1.89 -15.12 -6.88
C LEU A 90 1.33 -15.56 -8.24
N ASP A 91 0.03 -15.36 -8.44
CA ASP A 91 -0.62 -15.65 -9.72
C ASP A 91 -0.39 -14.50 -10.72
N ARG A 92 -0.39 -14.85 -12.01
CA ARG A 92 0.00 -13.99 -13.15
C ARG A 92 -0.90 -12.76 -13.39
N LYS A 93 -1.99 -12.57 -12.63
CA LYS A 93 -2.87 -11.38 -12.62
C LYS A 93 -2.29 -10.19 -11.82
N LEU A 94 -1.00 -10.27 -11.49
CA LEU A 94 -0.33 -9.37 -10.56
C LEU A 94 -0.39 -7.88 -10.97
N SER A 95 -0.39 -7.56 -12.27
CA SER A 95 -0.45 -6.17 -12.75
C SER A 95 -1.75 -5.47 -12.37
N ASP A 96 -2.87 -6.11 -12.67
CA ASP A 96 -4.20 -5.53 -12.47
C ASP A 96 -4.49 -5.43 -10.96
N ASN A 97 -4.01 -6.41 -10.20
CA ASN A 97 -4.12 -6.41 -8.74
C ASN A 97 -3.40 -5.20 -8.11
N TRP A 98 -2.19 -4.85 -8.56
CA TRP A 98 -1.48 -3.68 -8.00
C TRP A 98 -2.15 -2.35 -8.34
N LEU A 99 -2.85 -2.26 -9.47
CA LEU A 99 -3.67 -1.08 -9.80
C LEU A 99 -4.88 -0.96 -8.86
N VAL A 100 -5.57 -2.06 -8.60
CA VAL A 100 -6.66 -2.11 -7.62
C VAL A 100 -6.17 -1.74 -6.23
N ILE A 101 -5.03 -2.31 -5.81
CA ILE A 101 -4.41 -2.00 -4.52
C ILE A 101 -4.01 -0.52 -4.46
N LEU A 102 -3.42 0.05 -5.51
CA LEU A 102 -3.09 1.47 -5.57
C LEU A 102 -4.34 2.34 -5.43
N GLU A 103 -5.41 2.01 -6.14
CA GLU A 103 -6.66 2.76 -6.12
C GLU A 103 -7.29 2.77 -4.72
N LEU A 104 -7.48 1.58 -4.13
CA LEU A 104 -8.10 1.42 -2.83
C LEU A 104 -7.22 1.96 -1.69
N SER A 105 -5.91 1.72 -1.75
CA SER A 105 -4.97 2.27 -0.75
C SER A 105 -4.91 3.79 -0.80
N THR A 106 -5.03 4.40 -1.98
CA THR A 106 -5.13 5.86 -2.11
C THR A 106 -6.45 6.38 -1.56
N ARG A 107 -7.58 5.77 -1.97
CA ARG A 107 -8.94 6.16 -1.53
C ARG A 107 -9.11 6.07 -0.01
N TRP A 108 -8.59 5.01 0.59
CA TRP A 108 -8.73 4.75 2.02
C TRP A 108 -7.51 5.17 2.83
N GLN A 109 -6.55 5.86 2.22
CA GLN A 109 -5.34 6.38 2.88
C GLN A 109 -4.52 5.31 3.63
N PHE A 110 -4.38 4.12 3.04
CA PHE A 110 -3.43 3.11 3.48
C PHE A 110 -2.02 3.48 3.00
N LEU A 111 -1.29 4.29 3.77
CA LEU A 111 -0.06 4.93 3.29
C LEU A 111 1.05 3.93 2.94
N GLU A 112 1.31 2.95 3.80
CA GLU A 112 2.37 1.96 3.57
C GLU A 112 2.00 1.00 2.43
N MET A 113 0.74 0.61 2.34
CA MET A 113 0.25 -0.19 1.22
C MET A 113 0.30 0.57 -0.11
N ARG A 114 0.01 1.88 -0.11
CA ARG A 114 0.16 2.73 -1.29
C ARG A 114 1.61 2.78 -1.75
N LYS A 115 2.57 2.97 -0.82
CA LYS A 115 4.00 2.93 -1.15
C LYS A 115 4.40 1.60 -1.78
N LEU A 116 3.98 0.49 -1.17
CA LEU A 116 4.22 -0.85 -1.71
C LEU A 116 3.64 -0.99 -3.12
N ALA A 117 2.40 -0.56 -3.36
CA ALA A 117 1.79 -0.62 -4.68
C ALA A 117 2.57 0.18 -5.72
N VAL A 118 3.07 1.38 -5.36
CA VAL A 118 3.92 2.19 -6.25
C VAL A 118 5.24 1.47 -6.58
N GLU A 119 5.91 0.87 -5.59
CA GLU A 119 7.15 0.10 -5.81
C GLU A 119 6.91 -1.08 -6.76
N GLN A 120 5.79 -1.77 -6.63
CA GLN A 120 5.44 -2.88 -7.50
C GLN A 120 5.09 -2.40 -8.91
N LEU A 121 4.37 -1.27 -9.04
CA LEU A 121 4.06 -0.64 -10.33
C LEU A 121 5.31 -0.18 -11.10
N GLN A 122 6.36 0.25 -10.41
CA GLN A 122 7.63 0.59 -11.09
C GLN A 122 8.23 -0.61 -11.82
N ASN A 123 8.11 -1.80 -11.24
CA ASN A 123 8.69 -3.05 -11.77
C ASN A 123 7.80 -3.71 -12.85
N LEU A 124 6.57 -3.25 -13.02
CA LEU A 124 5.65 -3.79 -14.01
C LEU A 124 5.97 -3.25 -15.40
N LYS A 125 5.94 -4.15 -16.39
CA LYS A 125 5.99 -3.78 -17.80
C LYS A 125 4.61 -3.28 -18.22
N MET A 126 4.54 -2.01 -18.56
CA MET A 126 3.30 -1.31 -18.94
C MET A 126 3.58 -0.40 -20.13
N ASP A 127 2.55 -0.08 -20.90
CA ASP A 127 2.65 0.96 -21.91
C ASP A 127 3.04 2.30 -21.25
N PRO A 128 4.03 3.05 -21.78
CA PRO A 128 4.49 4.31 -21.19
C PRO A 128 3.38 5.35 -21.02
N VAL A 129 2.45 5.45 -21.97
CA VAL A 129 1.34 6.42 -21.91
C VAL A 129 0.37 6.05 -20.79
N GLU A 130 0.04 4.76 -20.67
CA GLU A 130 -0.79 4.24 -19.59
C GLU A 130 -0.14 4.45 -18.22
N LYS A 131 1.16 4.16 -18.09
CA LYS A 131 1.92 4.34 -16.84
C LYS A 131 1.95 5.80 -16.41
N ILE A 132 2.23 6.72 -17.34
CA ILE A 132 2.20 8.16 -17.07
C ILE A 132 0.80 8.60 -16.63
N ALA A 133 -0.26 8.14 -17.30
CA ALA A 133 -1.64 8.48 -16.95
C ALA A 133 -2.00 8.01 -15.52
N ILE A 134 -1.58 6.80 -15.13
CA ILE A 134 -1.76 6.28 -13.76
C ILE A 134 -1.02 7.15 -12.75
N TYR A 135 0.23 7.51 -13.01
CA TYR A 135 1.02 8.35 -12.12
C TYR A 135 0.43 9.75 -11.95
N ASN A 136 -0.07 10.34 -13.03
CA ASN A 136 -0.79 11.61 -12.98
C ASN A 136 -2.10 11.48 -12.19
N LYS A 137 -2.90 10.44 -12.44
CA LYS A 137 -4.19 10.19 -11.75
C LYS A 137 -4.04 10.03 -10.24
N TYR A 138 -3.01 9.31 -9.80
CA TYR A 138 -2.79 9.01 -8.38
C TYR A 138 -1.73 9.89 -7.72
N GLU A 139 -1.32 10.98 -8.38
CA GLU A 139 -0.33 11.94 -7.87
C GLU A 139 0.93 11.24 -7.34
N ILE A 140 1.48 10.30 -8.12
CA ILE A 140 2.73 9.61 -7.83
C ILE A 140 3.89 10.49 -8.27
N ASP A 141 5.04 10.38 -7.60
CA ASP A 141 6.25 11.12 -7.94
C ASP A 141 6.65 10.88 -9.41
N LYS A 142 6.69 11.98 -10.17
CA LYS A 142 7.03 12.00 -11.59
C LYS A 142 8.50 11.76 -11.87
N SER A 143 9.39 11.91 -10.86
CA SER A 143 10.82 11.61 -11.00
C SER A 143 11.07 10.15 -11.42
N LEU A 144 10.13 9.27 -11.05
CA LEU A 144 10.14 7.85 -11.33
C LEU A 144 9.74 7.50 -12.78
N LEU A 145 9.22 8.46 -13.55
CA LEU A 145 8.79 8.30 -14.94
C LEU A 145 9.85 8.68 -15.96
N LEU A 146 11.07 8.97 -15.50
CA LEU A 146 12.16 9.37 -16.37
C LEU A 146 12.40 8.38 -17.54
N PRO A 147 12.41 7.04 -17.32
CA PRO A 147 12.53 6.08 -18.43
C PRO A 147 11.39 6.19 -19.45
N GLU A 148 10.16 6.38 -19.00
CA GLU A 148 8.96 6.47 -19.83
C GLU A 148 8.97 7.76 -20.66
N TYR A 149 9.37 8.88 -20.07
CA TYR A 149 9.54 10.14 -20.80
C TYR A 149 10.65 10.08 -21.84
N LYS A 150 11.81 9.50 -21.50
CA LYS A 150 12.91 9.26 -22.47
C LYS A 150 12.43 8.38 -23.64
N HIS A 151 11.66 7.35 -23.33
CA HIS A 151 11.08 6.49 -24.37
C HIS A 151 10.14 7.27 -25.29
N LEU A 152 9.20 8.07 -24.76
CA LEU A 152 8.30 8.88 -25.60
C LEU A 152 9.01 9.99 -26.38
N CYS A 153 10.16 10.45 -25.90
CA CYS A 153 10.99 11.41 -26.62
C CYS A 153 11.78 10.78 -27.76
N THR A 154 12.11 9.49 -27.70
CA THR A 154 12.92 8.78 -28.72
C THR A 154 12.10 7.91 -29.66
N ARG A 155 10.88 7.52 -29.28
CA ARG A 155 9.98 6.70 -30.10
C ARG A 155 9.65 7.39 -31.42
N GLU A 156 9.67 6.61 -32.50
CA GLU A 156 9.22 7.07 -33.82
C GLU A 156 7.72 7.41 -33.81
N GLY A 157 7.35 8.43 -34.57
CA GLY A 157 5.96 8.91 -34.63
C GLY A 157 5.64 9.96 -33.57
N GLN A 158 4.57 10.70 -33.85
CA GLN A 158 4.03 11.73 -32.97
C GLN A 158 3.09 11.10 -31.94
N MET A 159 2.88 11.79 -30.82
CA MET A 159 1.82 11.43 -29.89
C MET A 159 0.47 11.61 -30.58
N SER A 160 -0.37 10.58 -30.51
CA SER A 160 -1.76 10.64 -30.99
C SER A 160 -2.63 11.50 -30.08
N ILE A 161 -3.81 11.90 -30.58
CA ILE A 161 -4.77 12.69 -29.80
C ILE A 161 -5.23 11.87 -28.58
N GLU A 162 -5.51 10.58 -28.78
CA GLU A 162 -5.96 9.67 -27.74
C GLU A 162 -4.91 9.46 -26.64
N GLU A 163 -3.62 9.37 -27.01
CA GLU A 163 -2.53 9.34 -26.04
C GLU A 163 -2.41 10.67 -25.29
N GLY A 164 -2.52 11.79 -26.00
CA GLY A 164 -2.43 13.13 -25.42
C GLY A 164 -3.54 13.43 -24.41
N GLU A 165 -4.77 12.99 -24.69
CA GLU A 165 -5.89 13.08 -23.75
C GLU A 165 -5.66 12.28 -22.47
N LYS A 166 -5.02 11.10 -22.57
CA LYS A 166 -4.73 10.24 -21.42
C LYS A 166 -3.68 10.83 -20.48
N VAL A 167 -2.57 11.33 -21.03
CA VAL A 167 -1.46 11.87 -20.21
C VAL A 167 -1.69 13.31 -19.79
N GLY A 168 -2.52 14.05 -20.53
CA GLY A 168 -2.87 15.44 -20.26
C GLY A 168 -1.95 16.45 -20.93
N LEU A 169 -2.49 17.65 -21.15
CA LEU A 169 -1.87 18.72 -21.95
C LEU A 169 -0.46 19.11 -21.49
N LEU A 170 -0.22 19.22 -20.18
CA LEU A 170 1.09 19.62 -19.66
C LEU A 170 2.17 18.59 -20.02
N THR A 171 1.86 17.31 -19.91
CA THR A 171 2.79 16.23 -20.29
C THR A 171 3.02 16.22 -21.80
N VAL A 172 1.97 16.43 -22.60
CA VAL A 172 2.11 16.56 -24.07
C VAL A 172 3.10 17.66 -24.43
N LEU A 173 2.90 18.87 -23.89
CA LEU A 173 3.76 20.02 -24.15
C LEU A 173 5.20 19.78 -23.72
N ALA A 174 5.43 19.18 -22.55
CA ALA A 174 6.76 18.84 -22.06
C ALA A 174 7.47 17.84 -22.98
N ILE A 175 6.78 16.81 -23.47
CA ILE A 175 7.35 15.84 -24.43
C ILE A 175 7.71 16.52 -25.75
N HIS A 176 6.82 17.37 -26.28
CA HIS A 176 7.10 18.10 -27.51
C HIS A 176 8.29 19.06 -27.37
N GLN A 177 8.37 19.79 -26.26
CA GLN A 177 9.48 20.68 -25.94
C GLN A 177 10.80 19.89 -25.82
N ALA A 178 10.79 18.74 -25.13
CA ALA A 178 11.95 17.88 -25.00
C ALA A 178 12.41 17.34 -26.37
N ARG A 179 11.48 16.89 -27.22
CA ARG A 179 11.79 16.42 -28.58
C ARG A 179 12.38 17.52 -29.46
N GLU A 180 11.81 18.73 -29.41
CA GLU A 180 12.33 19.88 -30.16
C GLU A 180 13.74 20.25 -29.69
N HIS A 181 13.98 20.26 -28.38
CA HIS A 181 15.30 20.55 -27.82
C HIS A 181 16.33 19.48 -28.20
N ALA A 182 15.94 18.20 -28.14
CA ALA A 182 16.75 17.08 -28.59
C ALA A 182 17.14 17.21 -30.07
N MET A 183 16.19 17.53 -30.96
CA MET A 183 16.49 17.77 -32.38
C MET A 183 17.51 18.90 -32.59
N LYS A 184 17.36 20.02 -31.86
CA LYS A 184 18.27 21.17 -31.97
C LYS A 184 19.67 20.83 -31.48
N SER A 185 19.78 20.08 -30.38
CA SER A 185 21.07 19.62 -29.87
C SER A 185 21.76 18.68 -30.88
N ALA A 186 21.05 17.67 -31.40
CA ALA A 186 21.59 16.74 -32.40
C ALA A 186 22.15 17.49 -33.63
N ALA A 187 21.41 18.49 -34.12
CA ALA A 187 21.83 19.30 -35.26
C ALA A 187 23.06 20.20 -34.99
N ALA A 188 23.26 20.63 -33.73
CA ALA A 188 24.39 21.46 -33.33
C ALA A 188 25.69 20.65 -33.18
N ASN A 189 25.60 19.38 -32.78
CA ASN A 189 26.76 18.51 -32.49
C ASN A 189 27.38 17.85 -33.75
N GLU A 190 27.37 18.50 -34.91
CA GLU A 190 27.88 18.01 -36.21
C GLU A 190 27.26 16.68 -36.72
N ARG A 191 26.36 16.05 -35.96
CA ARG A 191 25.49 14.98 -36.43
C ARG A 191 24.45 15.62 -37.33
N ARG A 192 24.60 15.48 -38.66
CA ARG A 192 23.62 15.93 -39.67
C ARG A 192 22.30 15.16 -39.61
N SER A 193 21.82 14.80 -38.42
CA SER A 193 20.54 14.16 -38.23
C SER A 193 19.56 15.14 -37.62
N LEU A 194 18.41 15.28 -38.28
CA LEU A 194 17.26 16.06 -37.79
C LEU A 194 16.36 15.18 -36.91
N ASN A 195 16.88 14.07 -36.40
CA ASN A 195 16.14 13.11 -35.62
C ASN A 195 16.44 13.28 -34.12
N HIS A 196 15.37 13.41 -33.32
CA HIS A 196 15.46 13.48 -31.86
C HIS A 196 16.04 12.21 -31.22
N ALA A 197 16.04 11.09 -31.94
CA ALA A 197 16.53 9.80 -31.44
C ALA A 197 18.07 9.67 -31.46
N ASP A 198 18.80 10.60 -32.10
CA ASP A 198 20.27 10.53 -32.26
C ASP A 198 21.05 11.35 -31.22
N VAL A 199 20.35 11.91 -30.23
CA VAL A 199 20.94 12.59 -29.07
C VAL A 199 21.59 11.56 -28.15
N ASP A 200 22.67 11.97 -27.48
CA ASP A 200 23.29 11.14 -26.45
C ASP A 200 22.32 10.88 -25.27
N ASP A 201 22.38 9.69 -24.67
CA ASP A 201 21.43 9.28 -23.64
C ASP A 201 21.53 10.14 -22.36
N GLU A 202 22.74 10.60 -21.99
CA GLU A 202 22.95 11.48 -20.83
C GLU A 202 22.40 12.88 -21.11
N GLU A 203 22.59 13.37 -22.33
CA GLU A 203 22.07 14.66 -22.76
C GLU A 203 20.54 14.64 -22.84
N LEU A 204 19.95 13.59 -23.43
CA LEU A 204 18.51 13.40 -23.49
C LEU A 204 17.90 13.35 -22.08
N GLU A 205 18.56 12.67 -21.15
CA GLU A 205 18.13 12.62 -19.76
C GLU A 205 18.07 14.03 -19.14
N GLN A 206 19.09 14.87 -19.35
CA GLN A 206 19.07 16.24 -18.84
C GLN A 206 17.96 17.07 -19.48
N ILE A 207 17.77 16.96 -20.80
CA ILE A 207 16.70 17.64 -21.54
C ILE A 207 15.32 17.27 -20.98
N VAL A 208 15.09 15.98 -20.72
CA VAL A 208 13.83 15.50 -20.14
C VAL A 208 13.68 15.99 -18.71
N LYS A 209 14.71 15.94 -17.88
CA LYS A 209 14.64 16.47 -16.51
C LYS A 209 14.32 17.96 -16.48
N ASP A 210 14.89 18.74 -17.40
CA ASP A 210 14.61 20.17 -17.52
C ASP A 210 13.17 20.43 -17.99
N ALA A 211 12.69 19.68 -18.99
CA ALA A 211 11.34 19.85 -19.54
C ALA A 211 10.22 19.47 -18.54
N PHE A 212 10.52 18.56 -17.61
CA PHE A 212 9.59 18.07 -16.60
C PHE A 212 9.87 18.59 -15.18
N ASP A 213 10.80 19.54 -15.03
CA ASP A 213 11.23 20.09 -13.74
C ASP A 213 11.69 19.04 -12.71
N LEU A 214 12.26 17.91 -13.17
CA LEU A 214 12.63 16.77 -12.32
C LEU A 214 13.94 16.97 -11.55
N ASN A 215 14.69 18.05 -11.82
CA ASN A 215 15.94 18.35 -11.13
C ASN A 215 15.74 18.87 -9.70
N GLN A 216 14.50 19.19 -9.30
CA GLN A 216 14.22 19.57 -7.93
C GLN A 216 14.17 18.32 -7.06
N ASN A 217 15.27 18.06 -6.33
CA ASN A 217 15.22 17.20 -5.15
C ASN A 217 14.05 17.67 -4.26
N PRO A 218 13.17 16.78 -3.75
CA PRO A 218 12.14 17.16 -2.77
C PRO A 218 12.73 17.42 -1.37
N THR A 219 13.93 18.01 -1.30
CA THR A 219 14.60 18.37 -0.05
C THR A 219 15.22 19.75 -0.18
N THR A 220 14.75 20.67 0.67
CA THR A 220 15.09 22.10 0.85
C THR A 220 14.32 23.07 -0.07
N GLY A 221 13.47 23.99 0.37
CA GLY A 221 13.01 24.44 1.69
C GLY A 221 12.55 25.90 1.59
N SER A 222 11.35 26.24 2.07
CA SER A 222 11.04 27.62 2.47
C SER A 222 10.51 27.61 3.90
N ARG A 223 11.46 27.54 4.84
CA ARG A 223 11.34 28.05 6.20
C ARG A 223 11.96 29.44 6.22
N ARG A 224 11.14 30.47 6.46
CA ARG A 224 11.42 31.70 7.24
C ARG A 224 10.05 32.18 7.75
N ASP A 225 9.63 31.74 8.93
CA ASP A 225 9.81 32.39 10.25
C ASP A 225 8.76 33.48 10.51
N ALA A 226 7.85 33.21 11.45
CA ALA A 226 7.31 34.19 12.38
C ALA A 226 6.70 33.49 13.60
N ASP A 227 7.34 33.73 14.74
CA ASP A 227 6.94 33.55 16.13
C ASP A 227 5.47 33.19 16.43
N ILE A 228 5.27 32.05 17.11
CA ILE A 228 4.23 31.93 18.14
C ILE A 228 4.85 31.22 19.35
N GLN A 229 5.11 32.01 20.39
CA GLN A 229 5.40 31.56 21.74
C GLN A 229 4.28 30.64 22.24
N ALA A 230 4.68 29.44 22.68
CA ALA A 230 3.79 28.55 23.42
C ALA A 230 3.50 29.15 24.81
N PRO A 231 2.23 29.32 25.22
CA PRO A 231 1.92 29.47 26.62
C PRO A 231 1.86 28.08 27.25
N THR A 232 2.92 27.73 27.98
CA THR A 232 2.86 26.76 29.06
C THR A 232 1.88 27.28 30.11
N ASN A 233 0.69 26.69 30.19
CA ASN A 233 -0.20 26.90 31.33
C ASN A 233 -0.89 25.59 31.72
N TYR A 234 -0.18 24.76 32.48
CA TYR A 234 -0.79 23.85 33.44
C TYR A 234 -0.57 24.47 34.83
N GLN A 235 -1.49 25.35 35.24
CA GLN A 235 -1.64 25.72 36.65
C GLN A 235 -2.47 24.62 37.34
N GLY A 236 -1.94 24.18 38.47
CA GLY A 236 -2.46 23.06 39.24
C GLY A 236 -3.76 23.35 39.99
N ALA A 237 -4.43 22.26 40.33
CA ALA A 237 -5.23 22.16 41.54
C ALA A 237 -4.53 21.15 42.46
N GLN A 238 -3.84 21.65 43.49
CA GLN A 238 -3.45 20.86 44.65
C GLN A 238 -4.67 20.70 45.56
N VAL A 239 -5.04 19.46 45.90
CA VAL A 239 -5.67 19.16 47.19
C VAL A 239 -5.13 17.82 47.72
N GLN A 240 -4.38 17.94 48.82
CA GLN A 240 -4.12 17.01 49.93
C GLN A 240 -3.51 15.61 49.68
N GLY A 241 -2.21 15.55 49.97
CA GLY A 241 -1.58 14.71 51.00
C GLY A 241 -2.11 13.30 51.26
N GLN A 242 -1.29 12.30 50.95
CA GLN A 242 -0.65 11.44 51.97
C GLN A 242 0.36 10.50 51.29
N SER A 243 1.59 10.55 51.80
CA SER A 243 2.70 9.68 51.47
C SER A 243 2.40 8.23 51.87
N ASN A 244 2.47 7.29 50.93
CA ASN A 244 2.73 5.89 51.24
C ASN A 244 3.68 5.29 50.20
N ALA A 245 4.79 4.75 50.72
CA ALA A 245 5.83 4.06 50.00
C ALA A 245 5.32 2.71 49.45
N ALA A 246 5.89 2.31 48.31
CA ALA A 246 5.63 1.02 47.66
C ALA A 246 6.10 -0.16 48.53
N PRO A 247 5.39 -1.31 48.52
CA PRO A 247 5.85 -2.50 49.23
C PRO A 247 6.94 -3.20 48.42
N ILE A 248 8.03 -3.53 49.12
CA ILE A 248 9.10 -4.43 48.68
C ILE A 248 8.51 -5.85 48.68
N ILE A 249 8.50 -6.51 47.52
CA ILE A 249 8.20 -7.95 47.43
C ILE A 249 9.49 -8.69 47.80
N ASP A 250 9.46 -9.33 48.96
CA ASP A 250 10.55 -10.14 49.51
C ASP A 250 10.50 -11.54 48.86
N THR A 251 11.53 -11.87 48.08
CA THR A 251 11.73 -13.22 47.53
C THR A 251 12.33 -14.13 48.61
N PRO A 252 11.72 -15.27 48.98
CA PRO A 252 12.35 -16.20 49.91
C PRO A 252 13.33 -17.13 49.19
N GLN A 253 14.56 -17.19 49.73
CA GLN A 253 15.60 -18.17 49.42
C GLN A 253 15.22 -19.57 49.95
N PRO A 254 15.57 -20.69 49.28
CA PRO A 254 15.29 -22.02 49.78
C PRO A 254 16.39 -22.49 50.75
N ASP A 255 15.99 -22.94 51.94
CA ASP A 255 16.88 -23.61 52.89
C ASP A 255 16.76 -25.13 52.76
N ALA A 256 17.91 -25.79 52.86
CA ALA A 256 18.06 -27.23 52.77
C ALA A 256 17.84 -27.87 54.15
N SER A 257 17.02 -28.92 54.22
CA SER A 257 17.34 -30.22 54.86
C SER A 257 16.11 -31.04 55.29
N ARG A 258 16.18 -32.34 54.95
CA ARG A 258 15.64 -33.53 55.64
C ARG A 258 14.23 -34.08 55.34
N THR A 259 14.25 -35.09 54.46
CA THR A 259 13.86 -36.51 54.64
C THR A 259 12.44 -36.89 55.09
N THR A 260 11.71 -37.63 54.23
CA THR A 260 11.37 -39.08 54.33
C THR A 260 10.48 -39.43 53.12
N ASP A 261 11.01 -40.20 52.17
CA ASP A 261 10.81 -41.65 52.00
C ASP A 261 9.41 -42.07 51.51
N ARG A 262 9.30 -42.40 50.21
CA ARG A 262 8.67 -43.64 49.69
C ARG A 262 8.68 -43.71 48.16
N SER A 263 9.55 -44.58 47.66
CA SER A 263 9.33 -45.64 46.66
C SER A 263 8.53 -45.37 45.37
N GLY A 264 9.22 -45.50 44.22
CA GLY A 264 8.61 -45.85 42.92
C GLY A 264 9.60 -45.71 41.74
N PRO A 265 10.03 -46.80 41.07
CA PRO A 265 11.05 -46.76 40.03
C PRO A 265 10.46 -46.74 38.61
N GLY A 266 11.26 -46.32 37.62
CA GLY A 266 11.12 -46.86 36.25
C GLY A 266 11.30 -45.86 35.12
N SER A 267 12.55 -45.53 34.81
CA SER A 267 12.99 -44.83 33.59
C SER A 267 12.91 -45.76 32.37
N VAL A 268 12.43 -45.27 31.21
CA VAL A 268 12.92 -45.73 29.88
C VAL A 268 12.85 -44.57 28.88
N SER A 269 14.03 -44.02 28.56
CA SER A 269 14.29 -43.33 27.30
C SER A 269 14.62 -44.36 26.23
N ARG A 270 14.06 -44.24 25.02
CA ARG A 270 14.62 -44.87 23.82
C ARG A 270 14.43 -44.01 22.57
N VAL A 271 15.55 -43.36 22.23
CA VAL A 271 16.13 -43.11 20.91
C VAL A 271 15.36 -43.72 19.74
N PHE A 272 14.94 -42.89 18.77
CA PHE A 272 14.70 -43.32 17.40
C PHE A 272 15.77 -42.74 16.48
N HIS A 273 16.54 -43.65 15.88
CA HIS A 273 17.49 -43.43 14.82
C HIS A 273 16.78 -43.43 13.47
N GLN A 274 17.33 -42.61 12.59
CA GLN A 274 17.03 -42.39 11.19
C GLN A 274 17.52 -43.54 10.28
N ARG A 275 16.78 -43.83 9.20
CA ARG A 275 17.20 -44.39 7.88
C ARG A 275 15.92 -44.62 7.04
N GLU A 276 15.69 -43.89 5.94
CA GLU A 276 16.18 -44.09 4.55
C GLU A 276 15.68 -45.36 3.83
N GLY A 277 15.23 -45.16 2.57
CA GLY A 277 14.99 -46.18 1.53
C GLY A 277 13.52 -46.24 1.09
N ILE A 278 13.09 -45.52 0.04
CA ILE A 278 13.09 -45.93 -1.40
C ILE A 278 12.36 -47.28 -1.59
N ILE A 279 11.15 -47.28 -2.17
CA ILE A 279 10.84 -47.38 -3.62
C ILE A 279 9.48 -46.68 -3.83
#